data_AF-A0A136KWX6-F1
#
_entry.id   AF-A0A136KWX6-F1
#
_cell.length_a   1.000
_cell.length_b   1.000
_cell.length_c   1.000
_cell.angle_alpha   90.00
_cell.angle_beta   90.00
_cell.angle_gamma   90.00
#
_symmetry.space_group_name_H-M   'P 1'
#
loop_
_entity.id
_entity.type
_entity.pdbx_description
1 polymer ?
#
loop_
_entity_poly.entity_id
_entity_poly.type
_entity_poly.pdbx_seq_one_letter_code
_entity_poly.pdbx_strand_id
1 'polypeptide(L)'
;MIAYWIATQINPFIVNIGWATWDQVIRISAPIIEEILKALIILYLISRSDSNYVVDGAIYGFGAGVGFAVVENIEYIINNPQLAFAIAFARVFSTNLVHATGSGIIGIA
;
A
#
# COMPACT_ATOMS: atom_id res chain seq x y z
N MET A 1 0.04 -0.79 -7.73
CA MET A 1 -0.51 -1.99 -8.42
C MET A 1 0.42 -3.19 -8.31
N ILE A 2 1.66 -3.11 -8.82
CA ILE A 2 2.63 -4.23 -8.70
C ILE A 2 2.90 -4.60 -7.23
N ALA A 3 3.17 -3.62 -6.35
CA ALA A 3 3.35 -3.86 -4.92
C ALA A 3 2.18 -4.62 -4.29
N TYR A 4 0.94 -4.21 -4.62
CA TYR A 4 -0.27 -4.84 -4.12
C TYR A 4 -0.40 -6.29 -4.62
N TRP A 5 -0.22 -6.49 -5.92
CA TRP A 5 -0.27 -7.82 -6.52
C TRP A 5 0.79 -8.77 -5.92
N ILE A 6 2.00 -8.28 -5.64
CA ILE A 6 3.02 -9.09 -4.97
C ILE A 6 2.59 -9.41 -3.53
N ALA A 7 2.06 -8.43 -2.79
CA ALA A 7 1.56 -8.65 -1.43
C ALA A 7 0.44 -9.70 -1.38
N THR A 8 -0.48 -9.71 -2.35
CA THR A 8 -1.56 -10.72 -2.41
C THR A 8 -1.06 -12.13 -2.70
N GLN A 9 0.16 -12.31 -3.21
CA GLN A 9 0.79 -13.63 -3.33
C GLN A 9 1.59 -14.02 -2.07
N ILE A 10 2.28 -13.06 -1.46
CA ILE A 10 3.10 -13.30 -0.27
C ILE A 10 2.23 -13.64 0.95
N ASN A 11 1.12 -12.92 1.15
CA ASN A 11 0.28 -13.06 2.33
C ASN A 11 -0.28 -14.49 2.50
N PRO A 12 -0.89 -15.12 1.47
CA PRO A 12 -1.31 -16.53 1.56
C PRO A 12 -0.13 -17.49 1.69
N PHE A 13 1.02 -17.22 1.05
CA PHE A 13 2.20 -18.07 1.14
C PHE A 13 2.70 -18.18 2.59
N ILE A 14 2.78 -17.06 3.31
CA ILE A 14 3.16 -17.02 4.74
C ILE A 14 2.23 -17.90 5.59
N VAL A 15 0.93 -17.88 5.31
CA VAL A 15 -0.03 -18.72 6.02
C VAL A 15 0.15 -20.19 5.66
N ASN A 16 0.31 -20.51 4.38
CA ASN A 16 0.42 -21.88 3.89
C ASN A 16 1.65 -22.62 4.40
N ILE A 17 2.76 -21.91 4.65
CA ILE A 17 3.98 -22.49 5.24
C ILE A 17 3.96 -22.52 6.77
N GLY A 18 2.86 -22.06 7.40
CA GLY A 18 2.67 -22.09 8.85
C GLY A 18 3.44 -21.03 9.64
N TRP A 19 3.92 -19.96 8.99
CA TRP A 19 4.69 -18.91 9.67
C TRP A 19 3.81 -17.91 10.43
N ALA A 20 2.57 -17.70 9.98
CA ALA A 20 1.60 -16.85 10.66
C ALA A 20 0.16 -17.31 10.42
N THR A 21 -0.74 -16.94 11.33
CA THR A 21 -2.19 -17.11 11.11
C THR A 21 -2.76 -15.98 10.26
N TRP A 22 -3.95 -16.17 9.69
CA TRP A 22 -4.64 -15.12 8.94
C TRP A 22 -4.83 -13.83 9.76
N ASP A 23 -5.13 -13.92 11.05
CA ASP A 23 -5.29 -12.74 11.92
C ASP A 23 -3.96 -11.98 12.08
N GLN A 24 -2.84 -12.69 12.27
CA GLN A 24 -1.50 -12.11 12.34
C GLN A 24 -1.07 -11.49 11.01
N VAL A 25 -1.43 -12.11 9.88
CA VAL A 25 -1.15 -11.56 8.56
C VAL A 25 -1.92 -10.26 8.35
N ILE A 26 -3.24 -10.26 8.56
CA ILE A 26 -4.11 -9.09 8.32
C ILE A 26 -3.70 -7.91 9.21
N ARG A 27 -3.38 -8.14 10.48
CA ARG A 27 -3.13 -7.04 11.43
C ARG A 27 -1.69 -6.53 11.45
N ILE A 28 -0.72 -7.35 11.04
CA ILE A 28 0.70 -7.07 11.27
C ILE A 28 1.51 -7.27 10.00
N SER A 29 1.51 -8.49 9.46
CA SER A 29 2.47 -8.85 8.40
C SER A 29 2.15 -8.15 7.08
N ALA A 30 0.87 -8.15 6.67
CA ALA A 30 0.43 -7.55 5.42
C ALA A 30 0.75 -6.04 5.37
N PRO A 31 0.38 -5.20 6.36
CA PRO A 31 0.74 -3.78 6.35
C PRO A 31 2.25 -3.53 6.19
N ILE A 32 3.08 -4.32 6.87
CA ILE A 32 4.55 -4.18 6.80
C ILE A 32 5.06 -4.54 5.41
N ILE A 33 4.62 -5.68 4.87
CA ILE A 33 5.03 -6.16 3.54
C ILE A 33 4.63 -5.15 2.46
N GLU A 34 3.41 -4.61 2.55
CA GLU A 34 2.88 -3.66 1.58
C GLU A 34 3.68 -2.35 1.55
N GLU A 35 4.03 -1.79 2.71
CA GLU A 35 4.84 -0.58 2.79
C GLU A 35 6.28 -0.83 2.29
N ILE A 36 6.90 -1.96 2.63
CA ILE A 36 8.24 -2.32 2.14
C ILE A 36 8.24 -2.46 0.61
N LEU A 37 7.27 -3.19 0.04
CA LEU A 37 7.19 -3.40 -1.40
C LEU A 37 6.98 -2.08 -2.14
N LYS A 38 6.11 -1.21 -1.62
CA LYS A 38 5.94 0.14 -2.17
C LYS A 38 7.23 0.94 -2.09
N ALA A 39 7.89 0.95 -0.94
CA ALA A 39 9.11 1.71 -0.74
C ALA A 39 10.20 1.28 -1.73
N LEU A 40 10.42 -0.02 -1.89
CA LEU A 40 11.40 -0.55 -2.86
C LEU A 40 11.12 -0.09 -4.30
N ILE A 41 9.85 -0.13 -4.72
CA ILE A 41 9.46 0.31 -6.06
C ILE A 41 9.63 1.83 -6.21
N ILE A 42 9.23 2.61 -5.21
CA ILE A 42 9.33 4.08 -5.23
C ILE A 42 10.80 4.51 -5.29
N LEU A 43 11.65 3.97 -4.42
CA LEU A 43 13.10 4.25 -4.42
C LEU A 43 13.77 3.86 -5.75
N TYR A 44 13.37 2.73 -6.33
CA TYR A 44 13.85 2.29 -7.64
C TYR A 44 13.44 3.23 -8.78
N LEU A 45 12.26 3.84 -8.71
CA LEU A 45 11.77 4.77 -9.72
C LEU A 45 12.42 6.15 -9.57
N ILE A 46 12.53 6.64 -8.34
CA ILE A 46 13.08 7.98 -8.05
C ILE A 46 14.58 8.02 -8.28
N SER A 47 15.30 6.95 -7.95
CA SER A 47 16.74 6.84 -8.31
C SER A 47 17.02 6.87 -9.81
N ARG A 48 15.98 6.79 -10.66
CA ARG A 48 16.08 6.92 -12.12
C ARG A 48 15.33 8.11 -12.70
N SER A 49 14.65 8.90 -11.88
CA SER A 49 13.98 10.09 -12.39
C SER A 49 14.99 11.23 -12.49
N ASP A 50 14.93 12.03 -13.56
CA ASP A 50 15.67 13.30 -13.67
C ASP A 50 15.01 14.41 -12.82
N SER A 51 14.39 14.04 -11.69
CA SER A 51 13.67 14.96 -10.82
C SER A 51 14.67 15.78 -10.02
N ASN A 52 14.83 17.04 -10.39
CA ASN A 52 15.75 17.95 -9.72
C ASN A 52 15.24 18.46 -8.36
N TYR A 53 13.95 18.24 -8.05
CA TYR A 53 13.32 18.72 -6.82
C TYR A 53 12.77 17.57 -5.98
N VAL A 54 13.12 17.60 -4.68
CA VAL A 54 12.59 16.69 -3.65
C VAL A 54 11.06 16.67 -3.62
N VAL A 55 10.42 17.81 -3.92
CA VAL A 55 8.96 17.95 -3.98
C VAL A 55 8.36 17.05 -5.07
N ASP A 56 9.02 16.87 -6.20
CA ASP A 56 8.52 16.01 -7.28
C ASP A 56 8.48 14.55 -6.83
N GLY A 57 9.55 14.10 -6.16
CA GLY A 57 9.61 12.79 -5.53
C GLY A 57 8.50 12.59 -4.49
N ALA A 58 8.23 13.59 -3.65
CA ALA A 58 7.12 13.56 -2.70
C ALA A 58 5.75 13.40 -3.40
N ILE A 59 5.52 14.14 -4.50
CA ILE A 59 4.27 14.10 -5.27
C ILE A 59 4.09 12.73 -5.94
N TYR A 60 5.15 12.19 -6.56
CA TYR A 60 5.10 10.87 -7.18
C TYR A 60 4.89 9.76 -6.15
N GLY A 61 5.60 9.81 -5.02
CA GLY A 61 5.41 8.90 -3.90
C GLY A 61 3.98 8.96 -3.37
N PHE A 62 3.45 10.17 -3.13
CA PHE A 62 2.07 10.36 -2.66
C PHE A 62 1.06 9.78 -3.64
N GLY A 63 1.20 10.09 -4.93
CA GLY A 63 0.33 9.54 -5.98
C GLY A 63 0.39 8.02 -6.07
N ALA A 64 1.58 7.42 -5.95
CA ALA A 64 1.74 5.97 -5.92
C ALA A 64 1.04 5.33 -4.70
N GLY A 65 1.15 5.98 -3.53
CA GLY A 65 0.47 5.57 -2.31
C GLY A 65 -1.05 5.63 -2.41
N VAL A 66 -1.60 6.71 -3.00
CA VAL A 66 -3.04 6.83 -3.30
C VAL A 66 -3.49 5.72 -4.25
N GLY A 67 -2.75 5.50 -5.34
CA GLY A 67 -3.08 4.45 -6.30
C GLY A 67 -3.06 3.04 -5.70
N PHE A 68 -2.16 2.78 -4.76
CA PHE A 68 -2.16 1.54 -3.97
C PHE A 68 -3.43 1.42 -3.11
N ALA A 69 -3.73 2.46 -2.33
CA ALA A 69 -4.88 2.47 -1.42
C ALA A 69 -6.22 2.29 -2.16
N VAL A 70 -6.37 2.89 -3.35
CA VAL A 70 -7.58 2.72 -4.17
C VAL A 70 -7.82 1.25 -4.51
N VAL A 71 -6.78 0.53 -4.91
CA VAL A 71 -6.88 -0.89 -5.30
C VAL A 71 -7.26 -1.75 -4.11
N GLU A 72 -6.58 -1.53 -2.99
CA GLU A 72 -6.88 -2.24 -1.74
C GLU A 72 -8.32 -1.96 -1.29
N ASN A 73 -8.79 -0.71 -1.36
CA ASN A 73 -10.16 -0.34 -1.01
C ASN A 73 -11.20 -1.07 -1.86
N ILE A 74 -10.94 -1.26 -3.15
CA ILE A 74 -11.84 -2.02 -4.04
C ILE A 74 -11.99 -3.45 -3.53
N GLU A 75 -10.89 -4.10 -3.13
CA GLU A 75 -10.94 -5.45 -2.57
C GLU A 75 -11.74 -5.49 -1.25
N TYR A 76 -11.51 -4.56 -0.33
CA TYR A 76 -12.29 -4.47 0.91
C TYR A 76 -13.79 -4.26 0.65
N ILE A 77 -14.16 -3.44 -0.34
CA ILE A 77 -15.55 -3.14 -0.69
C ILE A 77 -16.22 -4.35 -1.35
N ILE A 78 -15.55 -5.00 -2.31
CA ILE A 78 -16.09 -6.18 -3.02
C ILE A 78 -16.33 -7.32 -2.04
N ASN A 79 -15.45 -7.51 -1.07
CA ASN A 79 -15.59 -8.54 -0.04
C ASN A 79 -16.61 -8.19 1.05
N ASN A 80 -17.07 -6.94 1.13
CA ASN A 80 -18.00 -6.47 2.17
C ASN A 80 -19.06 -5.51 1.59
N PRO A 81 -19.88 -5.94 0.60
CA PRO A 81 -20.72 -5.04 -0.17
C PRO A 81 -21.79 -4.35 0.68
N GLN A 82 -22.27 -4.99 1.76
CA GLN A 82 -23.25 -4.39 2.69
C GLN A 82 -22.68 -3.20 3.47
N LEU A 83 -21.36 -3.14 3.63
CA LEU A 83 -20.65 -2.10 4.37
C LEU A 83 -19.85 -1.17 3.44
N ALA A 84 -20.02 -1.28 2.12
CA ALA A 84 -19.22 -0.61 1.11
C ALA A 84 -19.00 0.89 1.38
N PHE A 85 -20.09 1.62 1.65
CA PHE A 85 -20.02 3.06 1.92
C PHE A 85 -19.25 3.37 3.21
N ALA A 86 -19.54 2.64 4.30
CA ALA A 86 -18.90 2.84 5.58
C ALA A 86 -17.38 2.53 5.51
N ILE A 87 -17.03 1.44 4.82
CA ILE A 87 -15.63 1.04 4.58
C ILE A 87 -14.92 2.10 3.74
N ALA A 88 -15.50 2.50 2.60
CA ALA A 88 -14.91 3.51 1.74
C ALA A 88 -14.68 4.83 2.49
N PHE A 89 -15.69 5.30 3.22
CA PHE A 89 -15.62 6.55 3.98
C PHE A 89 -14.57 6.49 5.09
N ALA A 90 -14.56 5.43 5.91
CA ALA A 90 -13.59 5.28 6.99
C ALA A 90 -12.16 5.19 6.45
N ARG A 91 -11.94 4.46 5.34
CA ARG A 91 -10.61 4.25 4.76
C ARG A 91 -10.05 5.50 4.08
N VAL A 92 -10.91 6.37 3.53
CA VAL A 92 -10.48 7.69 2.98
C VAL A 92 -9.76 8.54 4.03
N PHE A 93 -10.26 8.57 5.26
CA PHE A 93 -9.66 9.38 6.34
C PHE A 93 -8.64 8.62 7.21
N SER A 94 -8.39 7.35 6.94
CA SER A 94 -7.46 6.52 7.70
C SER A 94 -6.35 5.95 6.81
N THR A 95 -6.50 4.72 6.35
CA THR A 95 -5.45 3.97 5.64
C THR A 95 -5.03 4.63 4.34
N ASN A 96 -5.94 5.30 3.61
CA ASN A 96 -5.57 6.03 2.40
C ASN A 96 -4.55 7.14 2.68
N LEU A 97 -4.74 7.89 3.76
CA LEU A 97 -3.81 8.94 4.15
C LEU A 97 -2.48 8.34 4.60
N VAL A 98 -2.49 7.22 5.32
CA VAL A 98 -1.26 6.52 5.73
C VAL A 98 -0.46 6.08 4.49
N HIS A 99 -1.11 5.40 3.53
CA HIS A 99 -0.43 4.95 2.33
C HIS A 99 0.11 6.12 1.51
N ALA A 100 -0.69 7.17 1.31
CA ALA A 100 -0.30 8.35 0.54
C ALA A 100 0.86 9.11 1.20
N THR A 101 0.74 9.42 2.49
CA THR A 101 1.77 10.18 3.21
C THR A 101 3.05 9.38 3.41
N GLY A 102 2.95 8.10 3.81
CA GLY A 102 4.11 7.21 3.95
C GLY A 102 4.87 7.07 2.64
N SER A 103 4.16 6.84 1.53
CA SER A 103 4.78 6.74 0.20
C SER A 103 5.38 8.08 -0.26
N GLY A 104 4.75 9.20 0.06
CA GLY A 104 5.30 10.54 -0.20
C GLY A 104 6.58 10.83 0.59
N ILE A 105 6.66 10.38 1.84
CA ILE A 105 7.88 10.49 2.66
C ILE A 105 9.01 9.61 2.10
N ILE A 106 8.71 8.39 1.65
CA ILE A 106 9.72 7.61 0.92
C ILE A 106 10.14 8.31 -0.37
N GLY A 107 9.21 9.03 -1.00
CA GLY A 107 9.45 9.76 -2.22
C GLY A 107 10.47 10.91 -2.11
N ILE A 108 10.80 11.37 -0.90
CA ILE A 108 11.79 12.45 -0.71
C ILE A 108 13.22 11.94 -0.43
N ALA A 109 13.41 10.62 -0.37
CA ALA A 109 14.69 9.97 -0.10
C ALA A 109 15.50 9.77 -1.39
#